data_AF-A0A345UJ16-F1
#
_entry.id   AF-A0A345UJ16-F1
#
_cell.length_a   1.000
_cell.length_b   1.000
_cell.length_c   1.000
_cell.angle_alpha   90.00
_cell.angle_beta   90.00
_cell.angle_gamma   90.00
#
_symmetry.space_group_name_H-M   'P 1'
#
loop_
_entity.id
_entity.type
_entity.pdbx_description
1 polymer ?
#
loop_
_entity_poly.entity_id
_entity_poly.type
_entity_poly.pdbx_seq_one_letter_code
_entity_poly.pdbx_strand_id
1 'polypeptide(L)' 'MEVTQFADMAHLAAGLGAGIILLGAGFGIGMIGKGAMDAMARQPEAAGDVRTAMLIAAGLIEGAAFFALVICIILANI' A
#
# COMPACT_ATOMS: atom_id res chain seq x y z
N MET A 1 -18.32 -6.47 -31.43
CA MET A 1 -17.60 -6.58 -30.15
C MET A 1 -18.11 -5.45 -29.29
N GLU A 2 -19.05 -5.76 -28.41
CA GLU A 2 -19.87 -4.78 -27.70
C GLU A 2 -19.11 -4.11 -26.56
N VAL A 3 -19.47 -2.85 -26.29
CA VAL A 3 -18.97 -2.00 -25.21
C VAL A 3 -18.88 -2.74 -23.86
N THR A 4 -19.81 -3.65 -23.59
CA THR A 4 -19.85 -4.50 -22.40
C THR A 4 -18.57 -5.31 -22.17
N GLN A 5 -17.97 -5.87 -23.23
CA GLN A 5 -16.75 -6.69 -23.10
C GLN A 5 -15.55 -5.86 -22.63
N PHE A 6 -15.49 -4.58 -22.99
CA PHE A 6 -14.42 -3.69 -22.54
C PHE A 6 -14.59 -3.31 -21.06
N ALA A 7 -15.83 -3.09 -20.63
CA ALA A 7 -16.15 -2.83 -19.23
C ALA A 7 -15.80 -4.05 -18.35
N ASP A 8 -16.13 -5.27 -18.76
CA ASP A 8 -15.82 -6.49 -18.00
C ASP A 8 -14.31 -6.66 -17.75
N MET A 9 -13.49 -6.37 -18.78
CA MET A 9 -12.03 -6.44 -18.65
C MET A 9 -11.47 -5.34 -17.74
N ALA A 10 -12.06 -4.14 -17.76
CA ALA A 10 -11.68 -3.04 -16.87
C ALA A 10 -11.95 -3.38 -15.40
N HIS A 11 -13.12 -3.95 -15.08
CA HIS A 11 -13.44 -4.40 -13.72
C HIS A 11 -12.49 -5.50 -13.22
N LEU A 12 -12.18 -6.48 -14.08
CA LEU A 12 -11.24 -7.55 -13.74
C LEU A 12 -9.83 -6.99 -13.47
N ALA A 13 -9.35 -6.10 -14.34
CA ALA A 13 -8.05 -5.46 -14.19
C ALA A 13 -7.99 -4.59 -12.92
N ALA A 14 -9.06 -3.87 -12.59
CA ALA A 14 -9.15 -3.06 -11.37
C ALA A 14 -9.08 -3.93 -10.11
N GLY A 15 -9.82 -5.04 -10.06
CA GLY A 15 -9.80 -5.96 -8.91
C GLY A 15 -8.44 -6.62 -8.72
N LEU A 16 -7.82 -7.11 -9.81
CA LEU A 16 -6.48 -7.72 -9.76
C LEU A 16 -5.41 -6.69 -9.38
N GLY A 17 -5.47 -5.49 -9.96
CA GLY A 17 -4.55 -4.40 -9.66
C GLY A 17 -4.60 -4.02 -8.17
N ALA A 18 -5.81 -3.83 -7.63
CA ALA A 18 -6.00 -3.51 -6.21
C ALA A 18 -5.43 -4.59 -5.29
N GLY A 19 -5.64 -5.87 -5.62
CA GLY A 19 -5.06 -6.99 -4.87
C GLY A 19 -3.54 -6.98 -4.85
N ILE A 20 -2.89 -6.76 -6.01
CA ILE A 20 -1.43 -6.70 -6.11
C ILE A 20 -0.87 -5.51 -5.32
N ILE A 21 -1.50 -4.34 -5.42
CA ILE A 21 -1.12 -3.14 -4.67
C ILE A 21 -1.15 -3.42 -3.16
N LEU A 22 -2.24 -4.01 -2.65
CA LEU A 22 -2.37 -4.34 -1.23
C LEU A 22 -1.35 -5.36 -0.74
N LEU A 23 -1.00 -6.36 -1.56
CA LEU A 23 0.05 -7.32 -1.21
C LEU A 23 1.41 -6.61 -1.08
N GLY A 24 1.76 -5.73 -2.03
CA GLY A 24 3.00 -4.98 -1.99
C GLY A 24 3.07 -3.99 -0.81
N ALA A 25 2.00 -3.22 -0.61
CA ALA A 25 1.90 -2.26 0.48
C ALA A 25 1.94 -2.95 1.84
N GLY A 26 1.15 -4.02 2.01
CA GLY A 26 1.08 -4.83 3.23
C GLY A 26 2.43 -5.45 3.60
N PHE A 27 3.15 -5.98 2.61
CA PHE A 27 4.50 -6.49 2.83
C PHE A 27 5.49 -5.38 3.24
N GLY A 28 5.49 -4.26 2.53
CA GLY A 28 6.39 -3.15 2.82
C GLY A 28 6.16 -2.53 4.20
N ILE A 29 4.90 -2.28 4.58
CA ILE A 29 4.57 -1.73 5.90
C ILE A 29 4.91 -2.72 7.01
N GLY A 30 4.71 -4.02 6.79
CA GLY A 30 5.12 -5.07 7.73
C GLY A 30 6.63 -5.08 7.98
N MET A 31 7.43 -4.89 6.93
CA MET A 31 8.89 -4.79 7.05
C MET A 31 9.34 -3.52 7.77
N ILE A 32 8.71 -2.38 7.50
CA ILE A 32 8.94 -1.11 8.21
C ILE A 32 8.65 -1.30 9.72
N GLY A 33 7.48 -1.85 10.05
CA GLY A 33 7.07 -2.11 11.43
C GLY A 33 8.02 -3.05 12.16
N LYS A 34 8.40 -4.17 11.52
CA LYS A 34 9.38 -5.11 12.08
C LYS A 34 10.71 -4.43 12.40
N GLY A 35 11.28 -3.70 11.44
CA GLY A 35 12.56 -3.01 11.64
C GLY A 35 12.51 -1.98 12.76
N ALA A 36 11.39 -1.25 12.88
CA ALA A 36 11.17 -0.32 13.97
C ALA A 36 11.06 -1.02 15.33
N MET A 37 10.30 -2.11 15.45
CA MET A 37 10.19 -2.87 16.69
C MET A 37 11.54 -3.43 17.14
N ASP A 38 12.31 -4.03 16.22
CA ASP A 38 13.64 -4.57 16.50
C ASP A 38 14.61 -3.46 16.98
N ALA A 39 14.57 -2.29 16.35
CA ALA A 39 15.41 -1.15 16.73
C ALA A 39 15.03 -0.59 18.11
N MET A 40 13.73 -0.40 18.37
CA MET A 40 13.24 0.11 19.67
C MET A 40 13.52 -0.87 20.81
N ALA A 41 13.45 -2.18 20.55
CA ALA A 41 13.81 -3.20 21.54
C ALA A 41 15.30 -3.19 21.90
N ARG A 42 16.17 -2.89 20.93
CA ARG A 42 17.63 -2.81 21.12
C ARG A 42 18.09 -1.51 21.77
N GLN A 43 17.42 -0.40 21.46
CA GLN A 43 17.75 0.94 21.96
C GLN A 43 16.48 1.66 22.41
N PRO A 44 16.00 1.39 23.64
CA PRO A 44 14.78 2.01 24.16
C PRO A 44 14.85 3.54 24.24
N GLU A 45 16.03 4.11 24.43
CA GLU A 45 16.25 5.56 24.53
C GLU A 45 15.95 6.26 23.19
N ALA A 46 16.14 5.58 22.06
CA ALA A 46 15.88 6.09 20.72
C ALA A 46 14.44 5.80 20.23
N ALA A 47 13.58 5.22 21.06
CA ALA A 47 12.28 4.70 20.60
C ALA A 47 11.35 5.78 20.02
N GLY A 48 11.39 7.00 20.56
CA GLY A 48 10.61 8.12 20.04
C GLY A 48 11.01 8.50 18.61
N ASP A 49 12.30 8.57 18.34
CA ASP A 49 12.85 8.93 17.03
C ASP A 49 12.59 7.83 16.01
N VAL A 50 12.81 6.56 16.39
CA VAL A 50 12.51 5.39 15.55
C VAL A 50 11.03 5.34 15.19
N ARG A 51 10.13 5.56 16.16
CA ARG A 51 8.68 5.59 15.89
C ARG A 51 8.32 6.70 14.90
N THR A 52 8.94 7.87 15.03
CA THR A 52 8.69 9.00 14.12
C THR A 52 9.15 8.67 12.69
N ALA A 53 10.36 8.12 12.53
CA ALA A 53 10.86 7.67 11.24
C ALA A 53 9.99 6.56 10.62
N MET A 54 9.53 5.61 11.44
CA MET A 54 8.61 4.54 11.04
C MET A 54 7.30 5.11 10.49
N LEU A 55 6.69 6.08 11.18
CA LEU A 55 5.43 6.69 10.75
C LEU A 55 5.59 7.50 9.46
N ILE A 56 6.72 8.18 9.26
CA ILE A 56 7.01 8.89 8.00
C ILE A 56 7.14 7.89 6.85
N ALA A 57 7.92 6.82 7.02
CA ALA A 57 8.09 5.78 6.02
C ALA A 57 6.75 5.06 5.72
N ALA A 58 5.96 4.77 6.77
CA ALA A 58 4.63 4.20 6.67
C ALA A 58 3.68 5.11 5.87
N GLY A 59 3.68 6.42 6.14
CA GLY A 59 2.87 7.38 5.40
C GLY A 59 3.24 7.48 3.93
N LEU A 60 4.54 7.38 3.59
CA LEU A 60 5.03 7.39 2.21
C LEU A 60 4.57 6.15 1.42
N ILE A 61 4.68 4.96 2.00
CA ILE A 61 4.23 3.73 1.32
C ILE A 61 2.71 3.70 1.18
N GLU A 62 1.97 4.13 2.20
CA GLU A 62 0.51 4.24 2.14
C GLU A 62 0.08 5.27 1.10
N GLY A 63 0.74 6.42 1.02
CA GLY A 63 0.43 7.45 0.02
C GLY A 63 0.58 6.92 -1.42
N ALA A 64 1.65 6.17 -1.70
CA ALA A 64 1.84 5.54 -3.00
C ALA A 64 0.80 4.45 -3.29
N ALA A 65 0.48 3.61 -2.29
CA ALA A 65 -0.52 2.55 -2.42
C ALA A 65 -1.93 3.12 -2.65
N PHE A 66 -2.33 4.13 -1.88
CA PHE A 66 -3.60 4.82 -2.05
C PHE A 66 -3.73 5.47 -3.42
N PHE A 67 -2.68 6.13 -3.91
CA PHE A 67 -2.70 6.71 -5.25
C PHE A 67 -2.96 5.65 -6.33
N ALA A 68 -2.31 4.49 -6.22
CA ALA A 68 -2.53 3.37 -7.13
C ALA A 68 -3.94 2.78 -7.00
N LEU A 69 -4.49 2.66 -5.78
CA LEU A 69 -5.87 2.20 -5.56
C LEU A 69 -6.90 3.17 -6.15
N VAL A 70 -6.65 4.47 -6.11
CA VAL A 70 -7.52 5.46 -6.77
C VAL A 70 -7.60 5.20 -8.28
N ILE A 71 -6.49 4.85 -8.92
CA ILE A 71 -6.49 4.48 -10.35
C ILE A 71 -7.34 3.23 -10.58
N CYS A 72 -7.22 2.20 -9.73
CA CYS A 72 -8.07 1.00 -9.81
C CYS A 72 -9.56 1.34 -9.64
N ILE A 73 -9.90 2.23 -8.69
CA ILE A 73 -11.28 2.68 -8.49
C ILE A 73 -11.79 3.40 -9.73
N ILE A 74 -11.02 4.33 -10.30
CA ILE A 74 -11.43 5.03 -11.53
C ILE A 74 -11.68 4.03 -12.65
N LEU A 75 -10.78 3.05 -12.84
CA LEU A 75 -10.92 2.00 -13.85
C LEU A 75 -12.14 1.09 -13.62
N ALA A 76 -12.58 0.92 -12.37
CA ALA A 76 -13.79 0.16 -12.05
C ALA A 76 -15.10 0.94 -12.24
N ASN A 77 -15.03 2.23 -12.61
CA ASN A 77 -16.19 3.12 -12.75
C ASN A 77 -16.24 3.78 -14.15
N ILE A 78 -15.52 3.24 -15.14
CA ILE A 78 -15.63 3.63 -16.56
C ILE A 78 -16.61 2.71 -17.30
#